data_AF-A0A4Y1QM54-F1
#
_entry.id   AF-A0A4Y1QM54-F1
#
_cell.length_a   1.000
_cell.length_b   1.000
_cell.length_c   1.000
_cell.angle_alpha   90.00
_cell.angle_beta   90.00
_cell.angle_gamma   90.00
#
_symmetry.space_group_name_H-M   'P 1'
#
loop_
_entity.id
_entity.type
_entity.pdbx_description
1 polymer ?
#
loop_
_entity_poly.entity_id
_entity_poly.type
_entity_poly.pdbx_seq_one_letter_code
_entity_poly.pdbx_strand_id
1 'polypeptide(L)'
;MAMSYTASLASMLTVQRLQPVFTDIREIKRNGFEESKLKAYVTKEDYNHALSKGTNNGGVAAIFDEIPYLKLFIAKNCSKYTMVGPTYKTDGFGFAFPRGSPLVSYMSRAILNVTQDKSKMDLIEENYFGNQTICDDQSAKISSDGRSLHVYSFGGDSSSSQV
;
A
#
# COMPACT_ATOMS: atom_id res chain seq x y z
N MET A 1 -3.17 38.95 -9.17
CA MET A 1 -2.14 37.95 -9.52
C MET A 1 -1.59 37.15 -8.32
N ALA A 2 -2.13 37.25 -7.10
CA ALA A 2 -1.66 36.45 -5.96
C ALA A 2 -2.37 35.08 -5.82
N MET A 3 -3.62 34.97 -6.29
CA MET A 3 -4.42 33.74 -6.15
C MET A 3 -3.89 32.56 -6.98
N SER A 4 -3.22 32.83 -8.09
CA SER A 4 -2.63 31.79 -8.96
C SER A 4 -1.41 31.12 -8.31
N TYR A 5 -0.57 31.88 -7.60
CA TYR A 5 0.60 31.34 -6.91
C TYR A 5 0.24 30.53 -5.65
N THR A 6 -0.80 30.95 -4.92
CA THR A 6 -1.30 30.19 -3.77
C THR A 6 -1.98 28.89 -4.20
N ALA A 7 -2.72 28.90 -5.33
CA ALA A 7 -3.35 27.70 -5.87
C ALA A 7 -2.32 26.66 -6.34
N SER A 8 -1.27 27.06 -7.05
CA SER A 8 -0.22 26.13 -7.51
C SER A 8 0.56 25.51 -6.35
N LEU A 9 0.91 26.31 -5.32
CA LEU A 9 1.62 25.80 -4.14
C LEU A 9 0.74 24.86 -3.30
N ALA A 10 -0.54 25.23 -3.11
CA ALA A 10 -1.51 24.36 -2.45
C ALA A 10 -1.70 23.05 -3.22
N SER A 11 -1.80 23.12 -4.55
CA SER A 11 -1.94 21.95 -5.42
C SER A 11 -0.72 21.03 -5.40
N MET A 12 0.48 21.54 -5.08
CA MET A 12 1.70 20.75 -4.97
C MET A 12 1.85 20.11 -3.58
N LEU A 13 1.43 20.78 -2.51
CA LEU A 13 1.43 20.23 -1.15
C LEU A 13 0.32 19.19 -0.93
N THR A 14 -0.78 19.24 -1.69
CA THR A 14 -1.86 18.25 -1.61
C THR A 14 -1.55 16.94 -2.34
N VAL A 15 -0.52 16.89 -3.21
CA VAL A 15 -0.08 15.65 -3.88
C VAL A 15 0.44 14.60 -2.88
N GLN A 16 0.85 15.01 -1.67
CA GLN A 16 1.36 14.09 -0.64
C GLN A 16 0.29 13.44 0.26
N ARG A 17 -1.00 13.68 0.03
CA ARG A 17 -2.07 12.97 0.75
C ARG A 17 -3.06 12.34 -0.21
N LEU A 18 -2.69 11.19 -0.76
CA LEU A 18 -3.68 10.21 -1.24
C LEU A 18 -4.44 9.69 -0.01
N GLN A 19 -5.52 10.38 0.36
CA GLN A 19 -6.53 9.80 1.23
C GLN A 19 -7.31 8.79 0.39
N PRO A 20 -7.34 7.51 0.75
CA PRO A 20 -8.19 6.57 0.05
C PRO A 20 -9.65 6.98 0.28
N VAL A 21 -10.43 6.92 -0.79
CA VAL A 21 -11.85 7.28 -0.79
C VAL A 21 -12.72 6.12 -0.29
N PHE A 22 -12.12 4.96 0.03
CA PHE A 22 -12.86 3.72 0.26
C PHE A 22 -12.27 2.85 1.38
N THR A 23 -13.16 2.08 1.98
CA THR A 23 -13.12 1.65 3.39
C THR A 23 -13.48 0.17 3.55
N ASP A 24 -14.21 -0.39 2.58
CA ASP A 24 -14.62 -1.80 2.43
C ASP A 24 -15.10 -1.97 0.97
N ILE A 25 -15.06 -3.17 0.39
CA ILE A 25 -15.74 -3.49 -0.90
C ILE A 25 -17.21 -3.06 -0.86
N ARG A 26 -17.85 -3.21 0.31
CA ARG A 26 -19.23 -2.74 0.53
C ARG A 26 -19.35 -1.21 0.47
N GLU A 27 -18.32 -0.48 0.88
CA GLU A 27 -18.30 0.99 0.83
C GLU A 27 -17.85 1.53 -0.53
N ILE A 28 -16.98 0.79 -1.23
CA ILE A 28 -16.70 0.95 -2.66
C ILE A 28 -18.03 0.96 -3.44
N LYS A 29 -18.89 -0.04 -3.18
CA LYS A 29 -20.24 -0.12 -3.76
C LYS A 29 -21.13 1.07 -3.37
N ARG A 30 -21.13 1.45 -2.08
CA ARG A 30 -21.95 2.55 -1.57
C ARG A 30 -21.55 3.92 -2.14
N ASN A 31 -20.27 4.10 -2.43
CA ASN A 31 -19.71 5.34 -2.97
C ASN A 31 -19.75 5.40 -4.51
N GLY A 32 -20.52 4.50 -5.15
CA GLY A 32 -20.79 4.55 -6.58
C GLY A 32 -19.70 3.92 -7.46
N PHE A 33 -18.81 3.11 -6.90
CA PHE A 33 -17.90 2.31 -7.71
C PHE A 33 -18.66 1.15 -8.34
N GLU A 34 -18.55 1.03 -9.66
CA GLU A 34 -19.25 -0.02 -10.40
C GLU A 34 -18.60 -1.38 -10.14
N GLU A 35 -19.39 -2.37 -9.71
CA GLU A 35 -18.92 -3.74 -9.51
C GLU A 35 -18.34 -4.37 -10.79
N SER A 36 -18.79 -3.92 -11.97
CA SER A 36 -18.23 -4.35 -13.26
C SER A 36 -16.76 -3.98 -13.45
N LYS A 37 -16.23 -3.03 -12.66
CA LYS A 37 -14.83 -2.63 -12.67
C LYS A 37 -13.99 -3.45 -11.69
N LEU A 38 -14.61 -4.25 -10.82
CA LEU A 38 -13.90 -5.20 -9.96
C LEU A 38 -13.43 -6.38 -10.80
N LYS A 39 -12.13 -6.66 -10.73
CA LYS A 39 -11.49 -7.78 -11.41
C LYS A 39 -10.86 -8.67 -10.35
N ALA A 40 -11.21 -9.95 -10.39
CA ALA A 40 -10.60 -10.95 -9.52
C ALA A 40 -9.21 -11.33 -10.07
N TYR A 41 -8.21 -11.28 -9.20
CA TYR A 41 -6.86 -11.72 -9.48
C TYR A 41 -6.43 -12.68 -8.37
N VAL A 42 -5.72 -13.75 -8.75
CA VAL A 42 -5.35 -14.82 -7.81
C VAL A 42 -3.85 -14.86 -7.58
N THR A 43 -3.05 -14.52 -8.59
CA THR A 43 -1.59 -14.62 -8.49
C THR A 43 -0.93 -13.27 -8.30
N LYS A 44 0.23 -13.27 -7.63
CA LYS A 44 1.08 -12.09 -7.45
C LYS A 44 1.58 -11.55 -8.80
N GLU A 45 1.78 -12.41 -9.80
CA GLU A 45 2.15 -12.03 -11.16
C GLU A 45 1.03 -11.21 -11.81
N ASP A 46 -0.23 -11.63 -11.63
CA ASP A 46 -1.38 -10.88 -12.15
C ASP A 46 -1.47 -9.49 -11.52
N TYR A 47 -1.14 -9.36 -10.23
CA TYR A 47 -1.15 -8.06 -9.54
C TYR A 47 -0.15 -7.11 -10.20
N ASN A 48 1.09 -7.57 -10.37
CA ASN A 48 2.13 -6.77 -10.99
C ASN A 48 1.77 -6.37 -12.43
N HIS A 49 1.25 -7.32 -13.23
CA HIS A 49 0.82 -7.06 -14.60
C HIS A 49 -0.33 -6.06 -14.68
N ALA A 50 -1.35 -6.23 -13.83
CA ALA A 50 -2.53 -5.36 -13.82
C ALA A 50 -2.19 -3.95 -13.33
N LEU A 51 -1.36 -3.82 -12.29
CA LEU A 51 -0.89 -2.52 -11.78
C LEU A 51 0.05 -1.84 -12.78
N SER A 52 0.99 -2.56 -13.39
CA SER A 52 1.92 -2.01 -14.39
C SER A 52 1.21 -1.49 -15.64
N LYS A 53 0.11 -2.13 -16.06
CA LYS A 53 -0.70 -1.64 -17.18
C LYS A 53 -1.40 -0.32 -16.86
N GLY A 54 -1.78 -0.12 -15.60
CA GLY A 54 -2.58 1.02 -15.15
C GLY A 54 -3.97 1.05 -15.80
N THR A 55 -4.80 2.00 -15.38
CA THR A 55 -6.20 2.12 -15.82
C THR A 55 -6.34 2.40 -17.32
N ASN A 56 -5.41 3.16 -17.90
CA ASN A 56 -5.47 3.59 -19.30
C ASN A 56 -5.26 2.43 -20.30
N ASN A 57 -4.58 1.35 -19.88
CA ASN A 57 -4.31 0.19 -20.72
C ASN A 57 -5.10 -1.06 -20.29
N GLY A 58 -6.27 -0.85 -19.67
CA GLY A 58 -7.15 -1.93 -19.23
C GLY A 58 -6.66 -2.72 -18.00
N GLY A 59 -5.65 -2.22 -17.30
CA GLY A 59 -5.19 -2.70 -15.99
C GLY A 59 -6.03 -2.15 -14.84
N VAL A 60 -5.41 -1.96 -13.67
CA VAL A 60 -6.08 -1.45 -12.46
C VAL A 60 -5.31 -0.31 -11.81
N ALA A 61 -6.02 0.52 -11.04
CA ALA A 61 -5.43 1.59 -10.24
C ALA A 61 -4.94 1.11 -8.86
N ALA A 62 -5.57 0.07 -8.31
CA ALA A 62 -5.31 -0.43 -6.97
C ALA A 62 -5.68 -1.91 -6.85
N ILE A 63 -5.04 -2.59 -5.91
CA ILE A 63 -5.38 -3.94 -5.47
C ILE A 63 -5.81 -3.86 -4.00
N PHE A 64 -6.90 -4.56 -3.67
CA PHE A 64 -7.38 -4.74 -2.32
C PHE A 64 -7.26 -6.22 -1.98
N ASP A 65 -6.48 -6.55 -0.96
CA ASP A 65 -6.19 -7.93 -0.55
C ASP A 65 -5.70 -7.95 0.91
N GLU A 66 -5.48 -9.13 1.50
CA GLU A 66 -5.01 -9.22 2.88
C GLU A 66 -3.60 -8.64 3.05
N ILE A 67 -3.43 -7.83 4.10
CA ILE A 67 -2.18 -7.11 4.41
C ILE A 67 -0.92 -7.99 4.38
N PRO A 68 -0.86 -9.21 4.95
CA PRO A 68 0.35 -10.01 4.87
C PRO A 68 0.75 -10.39 3.44
N TYR A 69 -0.21 -10.63 2.54
CA TYR A 69 0.09 -10.88 1.13
C TYR A 69 0.56 -9.61 0.43
N LEU A 70 -0.06 -8.47 0.71
CA LEU A 70 0.37 -7.18 0.16
C LEU A 70 1.77 -6.76 0.64
N LYS A 71 2.10 -6.98 1.91
CA LYS A 71 3.46 -6.79 2.45
C LYS A 71 4.48 -7.61 1.68
N LEU A 72 4.21 -8.90 1.46
CA LEU A 72 5.05 -9.80 0.67
C LEU A 72 5.17 -9.34 -0.80
N PHE A 73 4.07 -8.92 -1.41
CA PHE A 73 4.03 -8.44 -2.79
C PHE A 73 4.88 -7.18 -2.97
N ILE A 74 4.75 -6.20 -2.06
CA ILE A 74 5.53 -4.97 -2.09
C ILE A 74 7.00 -5.25 -1.85
N ALA A 75 7.33 -6.11 -0.85
CA ALA A 75 8.71 -6.51 -0.61
C ALA A 75 9.37 -7.12 -1.85
N LYS A 76 8.64 -7.92 -2.63
CA LYS A 76 9.13 -8.52 -3.88
C LYS A 76 9.24 -7.56 -5.06
N ASN A 77 8.40 -6.52 -5.10
CA ASN A 77 8.35 -5.57 -6.21
C ASN A 77 9.02 -4.22 -5.88
N CYS A 78 9.64 -4.11 -4.70
CA CYS A 78 10.35 -2.95 -4.18
C CYS A 78 9.57 -1.64 -4.41
N SER A 79 10.26 -0.54 -4.70
CA SER A 79 9.73 0.84 -4.80
C SER A 79 8.72 1.09 -5.95
N LYS A 80 8.26 0.05 -6.65
CA LYS A 80 7.25 0.19 -7.72
C LYS A 80 5.86 0.46 -7.18
N TYR A 81 5.54 -0.09 -6.02
CA TYR A 81 4.20 -0.04 -5.43
C TYR A 81 4.28 0.35 -3.97
N THR A 82 3.19 0.90 -3.45
CA THR A 82 3.09 1.27 -2.05
C THR A 82 1.68 1.02 -1.53
N MET A 83 1.57 0.64 -0.26
CA MET A 83 0.28 0.64 0.43
C MET A 83 -0.10 2.08 0.72
N VAL A 84 -1.25 2.49 0.19
CA VAL A 84 -1.84 3.81 0.47
C VAL A 84 -3.09 3.63 1.33
N GLY A 85 -3.30 4.55 2.27
CA GLY A 85 -4.49 4.55 3.10
C GLY A 85 -4.38 3.84 4.45
N PRO A 86 -5.43 3.90 5.29
CA PRO A 86 -5.46 3.15 6.52
C PRO A 86 -5.65 1.66 6.23
N THR A 87 -5.05 0.83 7.07
CA THR A 87 -5.22 -0.62 7.02
C THR A 87 -6.55 -0.99 7.69
N TYR A 88 -7.50 -1.47 6.89
CA TYR A 88 -8.81 -1.88 7.41
C TYR A 88 -8.74 -3.34 7.87
N LYS A 89 -9.10 -3.59 9.13
CA LYS A 89 -9.28 -4.94 9.68
C LYS A 89 -10.70 -5.41 9.43
N THR A 90 -10.97 -5.87 8.21
CA THR A 90 -12.28 -6.41 7.83
C THR A 90 -12.39 -7.91 8.10
N ASP A 91 -11.27 -8.63 8.09
CA ASP A 91 -11.21 -10.09 8.31
C ASP A 91 -9.89 -10.54 8.95
N GLY A 92 -9.77 -11.84 9.27
CA GLY A 92 -8.56 -12.45 9.82
C GLY A 92 -8.47 -13.96 9.55
N PHE A 93 -7.25 -14.49 9.61
CA PHE A 93 -7.02 -15.93 9.43
C PHE A 93 -7.49 -16.73 10.65
N GLY A 94 -8.09 -17.89 10.40
CA GLY A 94 -8.59 -18.78 11.43
C GLY A 94 -8.41 -20.25 11.08
N PHE A 95 -8.60 -21.11 12.08
CA PHE A 95 -8.59 -22.56 11.93
C PHE A 95 -10.01 -23.10 12.00
N ALA A 96 -10.40 -23.93 11.03
CA ALA A 96 -11.71 -24.55 10.97
C ALA A 96 -11.65 -26.00 11.48
N PHE A 97 -12.60 -26.36 12.34
CA PHE A 97 -12.75 -27.72 12.87
C PHE A 97 -14.19 -28.18 12.70
N PRO A 98 -14.44 -29.51 12.58
CA PRO A 98 -15.79 -30.05 12.63
C PRO A 98 -16.54 -29.62 13.89
N ARG A 99 -17.86 -29.46 13.77
CA ARG A 99 -18.70 -29.07 14.91
C ARG A 99 -18.59 -30.10 16.03
N GLY A 100 -18.34 -29.62 17.25
CA GLY A 100 -18.15 -30.47 18.43
C GLY A 100 -16.71 -30.99 18.62
N SER A 101 -15.77 -30.60 17.76
CA SER A 101 -14.37 -31.01 17.93
C SER A 101 -13.79 -30.51 19.27
N PRO A 102 -13.19 -31.41 20.09
CA PRO A 102 -12.57 -31.00 21.34
C PRO A 102 -11.33 -30.10 21.11
N LEU A 103 -10.75 -30.14 19.90
CA LEU A 103 -9.55 -29.39 19.53
C LEU A 103 -9.76 -27.88 19.46
N VAL A 104 -11.00 -27.40 19.28
CA VAL A 104 -11.30 -25.96 19.19
C VAL A 104 -10.73 -25.23 20.42
N SER A 105 -11.05 -25.75 21.61
CA SER A 105 -10.61 -25.11 22.87
C SER A 105 -9.08 -25.14 23.05
N TYR A 106 -8.44 -26.23 22.63
CA TYR A 106 -6.98 -26.36 22.70
C TYR A 106 -6.29 -25.42 21.73
N MET A 107 -6.75 -25.36 20.48
CA MET A 107 -6.17 -24.50 19.46
C MET A 107 -6.37 -23.02 19.79
N SER A 108 -7.56 -22.61 20.24
CA SER A 108 -7.79 -21.21 20.67
C SER A 108 -6.86 -20.79 21.81
N ARG A 109 -6.64 -21.67 22.81
CA ARG A 109 -5.67 -21.40 23.88
C ARG A 109 -4.23 -21.33 23.37
N ALA A 110 -3.85 -22.24 22.47
CA ALA A 110 -2.51 -22.23 21.87
C ALA A 110 -2.26 -20.94 21.08
N ILE A 111 -3.24 -20.49 20.29
CA ILE A 111 -3.18 -19.22 19.55
C ILE A 111 -3.02 -18.05 20.52
N LEU A 112 -3.79 -17.99 21.61
CA LEU A 112 -3.64 -16.94 22.62
C LEU A 112 -2.24 -16.94 23.25
N ASN A 113 -1.73 -18.11 23.62
CA ASN A 113 -0.41 -18.25 24.23
C ASN A 113 0.72 -17.77 23.32
N VAL A 114 0.58 -17.93 22.00
CA VAL A 114 1.56 -17.44 21.02
C VAL A 114 1.34 -15.96 20.75
N THR A 115 0.10 -15.52 20.50
CA THR A 115 -0.20 -14.14 20.10
C THR A 115 -0.05 -13.11 21.21
N GLN A 116 -0.24 -13.48 22.48
CA GLN A 116 0.01 -12.62 23.63
C GLN A 116 1.51 -12.52 23.98
N ASP A 117 2.32 -13.48 23.53
CA ASP A 117 3.76 -13.46 23.71
C ASP A 117 4.42 -12.76 22.52
N LYS A 118 4.70 -11.46 22.70
CA LYS A 118 5.31 -10.63 21.66
C LYS A 118 6.63 -11.22 21.14
N SER A 119 7.46 -11.79 22.01
CA SER A 119 8.75 -12.35 21.59
C SER A 119 8.58 -13.53 20.64
N LYS A 120 7.60 -14.40 20.89
CA LYS A 120 7.26 -15.51 20.00
C LYS A 120 6.66 -15.02 18.69
N MET A 121 5.78 -14.02 18.73
CA MET A 121 5.21 -13.44 17.52
C MET A 121 6.28 -12.78 16.65
N ASP A 122 7.16 -11.98 17.24
CA ASP A 122 8.24 -11.29 16.52
C ASP A 122 9.19 -12.32 15.88
N LEU A 123 9.54 -13.40 16.59
CA LEU A 123 10.33 -14.51 16.04
C LEU A 123 9.64 -15.19 14.85
N ILE A 124 8.32 -15.39 14.92
CA ILE A 124 7.55 -15.96 13.80
C ILE A 124 7.57 -14.96 12.63
N GLU A 125 7.30 -13.68 12.87
CA GLU A 125 7.29 -12.68 11.81
C GLU A 125 8.67 -12.58 11.12
N GLU A 126 9.75 -12.59 11.89
CA GLU A 126 11.12 -12.56 11.37
C GLU A 126 11.47 -13.82 10.57
N ASN A 127 11.16 -15.01 11.09
CA ASN A 127 11.48 -16.26 10.41
C ASN A 127 10.76 -16.43 9.06
N TYR A 128 9.49 -15.99 8.98
CA TYR A 128 8.67 -16.19 7.78
C TYR A 128 8.67 -14.98 6.82
N PHE A 129 8.88 -13.76 7.32
CA PHE A 129 8.80 -12.53 6.54
C PHE A 129 10.07 -11.66 6.57
N GLY A 130 11.02 -11.89 7.48
CA GLY A 130 12.21 -11.04 7.65
C GLY A 130 13.25 -11.12 6.52
N ASN A 131 13.36 -12.26 5.83
CA ASN A 131 14.37 -12.47 4.78
C ASN A 131 13.93 -12.03 3.36
N GLN A 132 12.74 -11.46 3.21
CA GLN A 132 12.19 -11.11 1.89
C GLN A 132 12.54 -9.68 1.44
N THR A 133 13.39 -8.99 2.20
CA THR A 133 13.68 -7.55 2.08
C THR A 133 15.14 -7.26 1.70
N ILE A 134 15.73 -8.03 0.79
CA ILE A 134 16.89 -7.49 0.05
C ILE A 134 16.34 -6.85 -1.22
N CYS A 135 15.56 -5.79 -1.05
CA CYS A 135 15.65 -4.71 -2.03
C CYS A 135 17.01 -4.10 -1.72
N ASP A 136 18.03 -4.41 -2.52
CA ASP A 136 19.25 -3.62 -2.49
C ASP A 136 18.81 -2.17 -2.51
N ASP A 137 19.36 -1.40 -1.58
CA ASP A 137 19.02 -0.01 -1.44
C ASP A 137 19.58 0.75 -2.64
N GLN A 138 18.91 0.60 -3.78
CA GLN A 138 18.97 1.54 -4.88
C GLN A 138 18.21 2.82 -4.52
N SER A 139 17.82 3.02 -3.26
CA SER A 139 17.50 4.36 -2.73
C SER A 139 18.75 5.21 -2.45
N ALA A 140 19.80 5.04 -3.25
CA ALA A 140 20.69 6.15 -3.64
C ALA A 140 21.07 6.15 -5.13
N LYS A 141 20.40 5.37 -5.97
CA LYS A 141 20.30 5.62 -7.40
C LYS A 141 18.82 5.63 -7.78
N ILE A 142 18.13 6.64 -7.25
CA ILE A 142 17.13 7.33 -8.05
C ILE A 142 17.84 7.62 -9.38
N SER A 143 17.52 6.86 -10.42
CA SER A 143 17.80 7.30 -11.79
C SER A 143 17.26 8.72 -11.85
N SER A 144 18.15 9.68 -12.07
CA SER A 144 17.91 11.11 -11.99
C SER A 144 17.03 11.62 -13.13
N ASP A 145 15.96 10.90 -13.43
CA ASP A 145 14.96 11.26 -14.43
C ASP A 145 13.62 11.62 -13.74
N GLY A 146 13.47 11.31 -12.45
CA GLY A 146 12.41 11.85 -11.59
C GLY A 146 12.90 13.11 -10.87
N ARG A 147 12.42 14.28 -11.29
CA ARG A 147 12.78 15.58 -10.71
C ARG A 147 12.51 15.61 -9.20
N SER A 148 13.54 15.38 -8.39
CA SER A 148 13.51 15.63 -6.95
C SER A 148 13.30 17.12 -6.72
N LEU A 149 12.26 17.46 -5.96
CA LEU A 149 12.00 18.85 -5.57
C LEU A 149 13.00 19.22 -4.48
N HIS A 150 14.00 19.99 -4.87
CA HIS A 150 15.01 20.49 -3.94
C HIS A 150 14.60 21.88 -3.45
N VAL A 151 15.25 22.38 -2.40
CA VAL A 151 15.00 23.74 -1.87
C VAL A 151 15.10 24.82 -2.97
N TYR A 152 15.96 24.63 -3.97
CA TYR A 152 16.08 25.57 -5.11
C TYR A 152 14.88 25.50 -6.07
N SER A 153 14.11 24.42 -6.10
CA SER A 153 12.85 24.33 -6.86
C SER A 153 11.79 25.30 -6.34
N PHE A 154 12.02 25.90 -5.16
CA PHE A 154 11.17 26.90 -4.52
C PHE A 154 11.81 28.30 -4.45
N GLY A 155 13.02 28.47 -5.00
CA GLY A 155 13.66 29.78 -5.08
C GLY A 155 13.00 30.62 -6.17
N GLY A 156 12.46 31.78 -5.81
CA GLY A 156 12.00 32.77 -6.79
C GLY A 156 13.17 33.32 -7.58
N ASP A 157 13.03 33.40 -8.90
CA ASP A 157 14.07 33.92 -9.78
C ASP A 157 14.22 35.44 -9.56
N SER A 158 15.32 35.86 -8.93
CA SER A 158 15.65 37.27 -8.72
C SER A 158 16.40 37.81 -9.93
N SER A 159 15.74 37.85 -11.10
CA SER A 159 16.24 38.63 -12.23
C SER A 159 15.86 40.10 -12.02
N SER A 160 16.78 40.85 -11.40
CA SER A 160 16.71 42.30 -11.35
C SER A 160 16.84 42.84 -12.77
N SER A 161 15.76 43.41 -13.31
CA SER A 161 15.80 44.19 -14.54
C SER A 161 16.73 45.39 -14.32
N GLN A 162 17.88 45.40 -15.00
CA GLN A 162 18.62 46.64 -15.22
C GLN A 162 17.84 47.46 -16.25
N VAL A 163 17.42 48.66 -15.84
CA VAL A 163 17.23 49.83 -16.69
C VAL A 163 18.07 50.94 -16.08
#